data_AF-A0A2N2M8I8-F1
#
_entry.id   AF-A0A2N2M8I8-F1
#
_cell.length_a   1.000
_cell.length_b   1.000
_cell.length_c   1.000
_cell.angle_alpha   90.00
_cell.angle_beta   90.00
_cell.angle_gamma   90.00
#
_symmetry.space_group_name_H-M   'P 1'
#
loop_
_entity.id
_entity.type
_entity.pdbx_description
1 polymer ?
#
loop_
_entity_poly.entity_id
_entity_poly.type
_entity_poly.pdbx_seq_one_letter_code
_entity_poly.pdbx_strand_id
1 'polypeptide(L)'
;NYYLHYFYDTQYKIEEQKKWPPSRAEEVMALEKDLLRDYANPELVEPPAELMQRGGAYYSTAATQLLNAHYNNLGEMHVVNVPQRGAVPGWPEGWVLEMPCRVDKAGVHPLPAEPLPEVCFGLIARVKSYEMLTAQAAVTGNRDLLYEAMLAHPLGPSMGQIKPVMDDLLQTHKAWLPQFWK
;
A
#
# COMPACT_ATOMS: atom_id res chain seq x y z
N ASN A 1 -7.39 8.39 -7.62
CA ASN A 1 -7.11 7.76 -6.32
C ASN A 1 -6.98 8.87 -5.27
N TYR A 2 -7.71 8.79 -4.14
CA TYR A 2 -7.69 9.84 -3.11
C TYR A 2 -6.35 9.95 -2.35
N TYR A 3 -5.51 8.91 -2.37
CA TYR A 3 -4.15 8.98 -1.82
C TYR A 3 -3.27 10.03 -2.52
N LEU A 4 -3.64 10.47 -3.73
CA LEU A 4 -2.94 11.55 -4.42
C LEU A 4 -2.98 12.89 -3.66
N HIS A 5 -3.93 13.09 -2.74
CA HIS A 5 -3.94 14.26 -1.86
C HIS A 5 -2.69 14.34 -0.97
N TYR A 6 -2.06 13.23 -0.60
CA TYR A 6 -0.80 13.28 0.16
C TYR A 6 0.36 13.88 -0.66
N PHE A 7 0.30 13.78 -1.99
CA PHE A 7 1.36 14.26 -2.89
C PHE A 7 1.08 15.66 -3.46
N TYR A 8 -0.16 15.95 -3.83
CA TYR A 8 -0.53 17.21 -4.49
C TYR A 8 -1.18 18.22 -3.54
N ASP A 9 -1.54 17.81 -2.32
CA ASP A 9 -2.08 18.66 -1.27
C ASP A 9 -1.40 18.37 0.08
N THR A 10 -0.08 18.17 0.04
CA THR A 10 0.72 17.73 1.18
C THR A 10 0.59 18.67 2.37
N GLN A 11 0.55 19.99 2.15
CA GLN A 11 0.43 20.95 3.25
C GLN A 11 -0.90 20.80 3.98
N TYR A 12 -2.01 20.65 3.26
CA TYR A 12 -3.31 20.38 3.86
C TYR A 12 -3.28 19.10 4.70
N LYS A 13 -2.68 18.02 4.18
CA LYS A 13 -2.52 16.76 4.92
C LYS A 13 -1.64 16.88 6.16
N ILE A 14 -0.64 17.76 6.14
CA ILE A 14 0.17 18.07 7.34
C ILE A 14 -0.67 18.85 8.35
N GLU A 15 -1.43 19.87 7.93
CA GLU A 15 -2.30 20.63 8.84
C GLU A 15 -3.40 19.76 9.48
N GLU A 16 -3.95 18.79 8.73
CA GLU A 16 -4.86 17.79 9.29
C GLU A 16 -4.17 16.96 10.39
N GLN A 17 -2.94 16.51 10.16
CA GLN A 17 -2.20 15.67 11.10
C GLN A 17 -1.70 16.42 12.34
N LYS A 18 -1.54 17.75 12.29
CA LYS A 18 -1.21 18.58 13.47
C LYS A 18 -2.29 18.57 14.55
N LYS A 19 -3.50 18.13 14.22
CA LYS A 19 -4.59 17.95 15.19
C LYS A 19 -4.41 16.71 16.07
N TRP A 20 -3.37 15.90 15.80
CA TRP A 20 -2.98 14.80 16.67
C TRP A 20 -2.67 15.30 18.10
N PRO A 21 -3.14 14.61 19.16
CA PRO A 21 -3.89 13.33 19.17
C PRO A 21 -5.43 13.45 19.02
N PRO A 22 -6.14 12.36 18.59
CA PRO A 22 -5.61 11.02 18.29
C PRO A 22 -5.12 10.86 16.85
N SER A 23 -4.29 9.84 16.63
CA SER A 23 -3.87 9.39 15.31
C SER A 23 -4.92 8.45 14.74
N ARG A 24 -4.87 8.21 13.42
CA ARG A 24 -5.75 7.21 12.81
C ARG A 24 -5.54 5.82 13.41
N ALA A 25 -4.33 5.48 13.86
CA ALA A 25 -4.06 4.22 14.54
C ALA A 25 -4.78 4.14 15.89
N GLU A 26 -4.71 5.20 16.71
CA GLU A 26 -5.40 5.27 18.00
C GLU A 26 -6.93 5.22 17.85
N GLU A 27 -7.48 5.91 16.86
CA GLU A 27 -8.91 5.81 16.52
C GLU A 27 -9.32 4.38 16.16
N VAL A 28 -8.52 3.71 15.32
CA VAL A 28 -8.81 2.32 14.90
C VAL A 28 -8.64 1.34 16.05
N MET A 29 -7.67 1.53 16.94
CA MET A 29 -7.51 0.70 18.14
C MET A 29 -8.71 0.81 19.08
N ALA A 30 -9.25 2.02 19.26
CA ALA A 30 -10.47 2.23 20.05
C ALA A 30 -11.67 1.54 19.40
N LEU A 31 -11.86 1.73 18.10
CA LEU A 31 -12.92 1.08 17.32
C LEU A 31 -12.82 -0.45 17.36
N GLU A 32 -11.62 -1.02 17.21
CA GLU A 32 -11.41 -2.46 17.25
C GLU A 32 -11.74 -3.05 18.63
N LYS A 33 -11.46 -2.32 19.71
CA LYS A 33 -11.85 -2.76 21.06
C LYS A 33 -13.36 -2.87 21.20
N ASP A 34 -14.11 -1.92 20.66
CA ASP A 34 -15.57 -1.96 20.66
C ASP A 34 -16.09 -3.11 19.78
N LEU A 35 -15.54 -3.29 18.57
CA LEU A 35 -15.90 -4.40 17.69
C LEU A 35 -15.64 -5.77 18.32
N LEU A 36 -14.50 -5.96 18.98
CA LEU A 36 -14.17 -7.22 19.66
C LEU A 36 -15.11 -7.50 20.83
N ARG A 37 -15.57 -6.46 21.55
CA ARG A 37 -16.60 -6.61 22.58
C ARG A 37 -17.92 -7.06 21.97
N ASP A 38 -18.32 -6.46 20.85
CA ASP A 38 -19.57 -6.81 20.19
C ASP A 38 -19.51 -8.24 19.63
N TYR A 39 -18.38 -8.64 19.03
CA TYR A 39 -18.15 -10.02 18.58
C TYR A 39 -18.10 -11.06 19.71
N ALA A 40 -17.90 -10.65 20.97
CA ALA A 40 -17.97 -11.54 22.11
C ALA A 40 -19.43 -11.85 22.53
N ASN A 41 -20.42 -11.10 22.02
CA ASN A 41 -21.83 -11.34 22.29
C ASN A 41 -22.36 -12.52 21.44
N PRO A 42 -22.73 -13.66 22.04
CA PRO A 42 -23.24 -14.81 21.29
C PRO A 42 -24.63 -14.57 20.65
N GLU A 43 -25.35 -13.53 21.06
CA GLU A 43 -26.64 -13.15 20.46
C GLU A 43 -26.47 -12.28 19.20
N LEU A 44 -25.25 -11.82 18.93
CA LEU A 44 -24.96 -11.04 17.73
C LEU A 44 -24.95 -11.96 16.49
N VAL A 45 -25.94 -11.81 15.62
CA VAL A 45 -26.12 -12.63 14.41
C VAL A 45 -25.85 -11.86 13.11
N GLU A 46 -25.60 -10.56 13.19
CA GLU A 46 -25.29 -9.69 12.06
C GLU A 46 -23.95 -8.96 12.29
N PRO A 47 -23.21 -8.60 11.24
CA PRO A 47 -22.00 -7.78 11.38
C PRO A 47 -22.33 -6.44 12.07
N PRO A 48 -21.55 -5.99 13.08
CA PRO A 48 -21.71 -4.68 13.70
C PRO A 48 -21.65 -3.57 12.65
N ALA A 49 -22.50 -2.56 12.78
CA ALA A 49 -22.54 -1.43 11.84
C ALA A 49 -21.21 -0.66 11.83
N GLU A 50 -20.54 -0.62 12.97
CA GLU A 50 -19.23 -0.04 13.24
C GLU A 50 -18.13 -0.66 12.36
N LEU A 51 -18.33 -1.88 11.86
CA LEU A 51 -17.36 -2.54 10.97
C LEU A 51 -17.11 -1.73 9.71
N MET A 52 -18.13 -1.05 9.18
CA MET A 52 -18.01 -0.20 7.98
C MET A 52 -17.17 1.07 8.22
N GLN A 53 -16.89 1.42 9.48
CA GLN A 53 -16.04 2.55 9.84
C GLN A 53 -14.54 2.20 9.78
N ARG A 54 -14.20 0.90 9.71
CA ARG A 54 -12.87 0.46 9.28
C ARG A 54 -12.82 0.69 7.77
N GLY A 55 -12.00 1.62 7.30
CA GLY A 55 -11.92 2.08 5.91
C GLY A 55 -11.51 1.03 4.85
N GLY A 56 -11.71 -0.26 5.13
CA GLY A 56 -11.53 -1.39 4.23
C GLY A 56 -12.84 -2.10 3.86
N ALA A 57 -13.98 -1.41 3.93
CA ALA A 57 -15.23 -1.90 3.36
C ALA A 57 -14.99 -2.35 1.89
N TYR A 58 -15.63 -3.44 1.48
CA TYR A 58 -15.55 -4.06 0.14
C TYR A 58 -14.29 -4.89 -0.20
N TYR A 59 -13.24 -4.91 0.61
CA TYR A 59 -12.09 -5.81 0.35
C TYR A 59 -12.49 -7.29 0.29
N SER A 60 -13.42 -7.72 1.16
CA SER A 60 -13.94 -9.09 1.16
C SER A 60 -14.67 -9.43 -0.13
N THR A 61 -15.47 -8.51 -0.67
CA THR A 61 -16.16 -8.68 -1.95
C THR A 61 -15.16 -8.81 -3.10
N ALA A 62 -14.18 -7.91 -3.19
CA ALA A 62 -13.15 -7.99 -4.22
C ALA A 62 -12.37 -9.31 -4.15
N ALA A 63 -11.97 -9.74 -2.95
CA ALA A 63 -11.24 -10.98 -2.75
C ALA A 63 -12.08 -12.21 -3.14
N THR A 64 -13.34 -12.28 -2.70
CA THR A 64 -14.22 -13.43 -3.00
C THR A 64 -14.58 -13.51 -4.48
N GLN A 65 -14.81 -12.37 -5.15
CA GLN A 65 -15.06 -12.35 -6.59
C GLN A 65 -13.82 -12.77 -7.38
N LEU A 66 -12.62 -12.32 -7.00
CA LEU A 66 -11.37 -12.74 -7.63
C LEU A 66 -11.17 -14.26 -7.50
N LEU A 67 -11.38 -14.81 -6.30
CA LEU A 67 -11.29 -16.26 -6.05
C LEU A 67 -12.32 -17.04 -6.87
N ASN A 68 -13.55 -16.54 -6.94
CA ASN A 68 -14.62 -17.12 -7.76
C ASN A 68 -14.25 -17.14 -9.25
N ALA A 69 -13.75 -16.02 -9.78
CA ALA A 69 -13.32 -15.91 -11.17
C ALA A 69 -12.20 -16.90 -11.52
N HIS A 70 -11.20 -17.02 -10.63
CA HIS A 70 -10.10 -17.95 -10.81
C HIS A 70 -10.56 -19.41 -10.73
N TYR A 71 -11.24 -19.78 -9.64
CA TYR A 71 -11.65 -21.16 -9.37
C TYR A 71 -12.64 -21.68 -10.42
N ASN A 72 -13.65 -20.87 -10.78
CA ASN A 72 -14.70 -21.28 -11.72
C ASN A 72 -14.36 -20.95 -13.19
N ASN A 73 -13.12 -20.54 -13.48
CA ASN A 73 -12.67 -20.24 -14.84
C ASN A 73 -13.56 -19.23 -15.58
N LEU A 74 -13.98 -18.16 -14.90
CA LEU A 74 -15.00 -17.26 -15.43
C LEU A 74 -14.44 -16.29 -16.49
N GLY A 75 -13.13 -16.05 -16.49
CA GLY A 75 -12.51 -15.12 -17.43
C GLY A 75 -12.91 -13.66 -17.18
N GLU A 76 -13.29 -13.34 -15.94
CA GLU A 76 -13.73 -12.00 -15.55
C GLU A 76 -12.58 -11.01 -15.47
N MET A 77 -12.90 -9.73 -15.60
CA MET A 77 -11.93 -8.65 -15.43
C MET A 77 -11.91 -8.20 -13.97
N HIS A 78 -10.70 -8.16 -13.39
CA HIS A 78 -10.43 -7.67 -12.04
C HIS A 78 -9.25 -6.71 -12.06
N VAL A 79 -9.30 -5.65 -11.27
CA VAL A 79 -8.16 -4.72 -11.09
C VAL A 79 -7.29 -5.26 -9.96
N VAL A 80 -6.04 -5.62 -10.27
CA VAL A 80 -5.14 -6.31 -9.35
C VAL A 80 -3.69 -5.83 -9.53
N ASN A 81 -2.87 -6.04 -8.50
CA ASN A 81 -1.45 -5.72 -8.52
C ASN A 81 -0.65 -6.89 -9.12
N VAL A 82 -0.08 -6.70 -10.31
CA VAL A 82 0.68 -7.73 -11.04
C VAL A 82 1.90 -7.15 -11.76
N PRO A 83 2.95 -7.94 -12.02
CA PRO A 83 3.96 -7.58 -13.01
C PRO A 83 3.27 -7.35 -14.36
N GLN A 84 3.50 -6.19 -14.95
CA GLN A 84 2.74 -5.76 -16.14
C GLN A 84 3.11 -6.54 -17.41
N ARG A 85 4.30 -7.16 -17.48
CA ARG A 85 4.71 -8.11 -18.54
C ARG A 85 4.50 -7.58 -19.97
N GLY A 86 4.81 -6.31 -20.20
CA GLY A 86 4.68 -5.65 -21.50
C GLY A 86 3.27 -5.16 -21.84
N ALA A 87 2.29 -5.32 -20.95
CA ALA A 87 0.93 -4.81 -21.14
C ALA A 87 0.85 -3.28 -21.20
N VAL A 88 1.81 -2.56 -20.61
CA VAL A 88 1.91 -1.10 -20.68
C VAL A 88 3.22 -0.71 -21.39
N PRO A 89 3.17 -0.13 -22.60
CA PRO A 89 4.37 0.34 -23.30
C PRO A 89 5.11 1.44 -22.55
N GLY A 90 6.43 1.53 -22.75
CA GLY A 90 7.26 2.60 -22.18
C GLY A 90 7.67 2.42 -20.72
N TRP A 91 7.16 1.40 -20.02
CA TRP A 91 7.58 1.05 -18.67
C TRP A 91 8.29 -0.30 -18.60
N PRO A 92 9.21 -0.52 -17.66
CA PRO A 92 9.85 -1.82 -17.49
C PRO A 92 8.83 -2.94 -17.23
N GLU A 93 8.99 -4.07 -17.91
CA GLU A 93 8.04 -5.20 -17.88
C GLU A 93 7.88 -5.85 -16.50
N GLY A 94 8.92 -5.77 -15.67
CA GLY A 94 8.93 -6.29 -14.31
C GLY A 94 8.21 -5.40 -13.29
N TRP A 95 7.78 -4.19 -13.67
CA TRP A 95 7.08 -3.32 -12.73
C TRP A 95 5.72 -3.90 -12.36
N VAL A 96 5.48 -3.97 -11.06
CA VAL A 96 4.16 -4.27 -10.52
C VAL A 96 3.29 -3.03 -10.61
N LEU A 97 2.14 -3.17 -11.27
CA LEU A 97 1.11 -2.13 -11.43
C LEU A 97 -0.24 -2.66 -10.95
N GLU A 98 -1.07 -1.77 -10.42
CA GLU A 98 -2.49 -2.04 -10.21
C GLU A 98 -3.23 -1.76 -11.53
N MET A 99 -3.67 -2.81 -12.22
CA MET A 99 -4.25 -2.67 -13.56
C MET A 99 -5.33 -3.73 -13.85
N PRO A 100 -6.22 -3.49 -14.84
CA PRO A 100 -7.19 -4.48 -15.28
C PRO A 100 -6.51 -5.75 -15.79
N CYS A 101 -6.96 -6.89 -15.28
CA CYS A 101 -6.48 -8.20 -15.68
C CYS A 101 -7.67 -9.12 -15.97
N ARG A 102 -7.54 -10.00 -16.95
CA ARG A 102 -8.46 -11.14 -17.09
C ARG A 102 -8.04 -12.21 -16.09
N VAL A 103 -8.99 -12.76 -15.35
CA VAL A 103 -8.76 -13.80 -14.34
C VAL A 103 -9.54 -15.04 -14.72
N ASP A 104 -8.80 -16.13 -14.93
CA ASP A 104 -9.33 -17.44 -15.29
C ASP A 104 -8.55 -18.54 -14.55
N LYS A 105 -8.85 -19.82 -14.80
CA LYS A 105 -8.18 -20.93 -14.10
C LYS A 105 -6.67 -21.01 -14.38
N ALA A 106 -6.20 -20.42 -15.49
CA ALA A 106 -4.79 -20.39 -15.84
C ALA A 106 -4.05 -19.26 -15.11
N GLY A 107 -4.77 -18.35 -14.46
CA GLY A 107 -4.21 -17.33 -13.59
C GLY A 107 -4.71 -15.93 -13.90
N VAL A 108 -3.83 -14.95 -13.67
CA VAL A 108 -4.10 -13.53 -13.84
C VAL A 108 -3.31 -13.03 -15.04
N HIS A 109 -4.02 -12.45 -16.00
CA HIS A 109 -3.48 -12.02 -17.30
C HIS A 109 -3.65 -10.51 -17.44
N PRO A 110 -2.57 -9.70 -17.32
CA PRO A 110 -2.64 -8.26 -17.56
C PRO A 110 -3.25 -7.94 -18.92
N LEU A 111 -4.17 -6.99 -18.97
CA LEU A 111 -4.77 -6.53 -20.22
C LEU A 111 -3.92 -5.40 -20.83
N PRO A 112 -3.75 -5.35 -22.17
CA PRO A 112 -3.05 -4.24 -22.82
C PRO A 112 -3.66 -2.89 -22.45
N ALA A 113 -2.82 -1.91 -22.13
CA ALA A 113 -3.22 -0.56 -21.81
C ALA A 113 -2.24 0.46 -22.40
N GLU A 114 -2.76 1.63 -22.74
CA GLU A 114 -1.93 2.75 -23.17
C GLU A 114 -1.06 3.26 -22.01
N PRO A 115 0.12 3.84 -22.29
CA PRO A 115 0.91 4.52 -21.28
C PRO A 115 0.08 5.58 -20.55
N LEU A 116 0.30 5.74 -19.24
CA LEU A 116 -0.37 6.81 -18.50
C LEU A 116 0.05 8.20 -19.02
N PRO A 117 -0.82 9.21 -18.85
CA PRO A 117 -0.47 10.59 -19.17
C PRO A 117 0.81 11.04 -18.46
N GLU A 118 1.56 11.93 -19.10
CA GLU A 118 2.87 12.42 -18.62
C GLU A 118 2.82 12.94 -17.17
N VAL A 119 1.71 13.59 -16.78
CA VAL A 119 1.50 14.10 -15.42
C VAL A 119 1.53 13.01 -14.35
N CYS A 120 1.19 11.77 -14.69
CA CYS A 120 1.24 10.63 -13.79
C CYS A 120 2.63 9.96 -13.76
N PHE A 121 3.35 10.01 -14.89
CA PHE A 121 4.63 9.30 -15.06
C PHE A 121 5.64 9.68 -13.98
N GLY A 122 5.88 10.97 -13.79
CA GLY A 122 6.92 11.46 -12.87
C GLY A 122 6.71 10.99 -11.42
N LEU A 123 5.46 11.01 -10.94
CA LEU A 123 5.14 10.53 -9.60
C LEU A 123 5.34 9.01 -9.47
N ILE A 124 4.80 8.24 -10.43
CA ILE A 124 4.87 6.77 -10.40
C ILE A 124 6.33 6.29 -10.48
N ALA A 125 7.15 6.89 -11.34
CA ALA A 125 8.55 6.52 -11.48
C ALA A 125 9.35 6.76 -10.19
N ARG A 126 9.07 7.86 -9.47
CA ARG A 126 9.69 8.14 -8.17
C ARG A 126 9.23 7.18 -7.08
N VAL A 127 7.92 6.91 -6.99
CA VAL A 127 7.38 5.94 -6.03
C VAL A 127 7.93 4.54 -6.30
N LYS A 128 7.97 4.11 -7.55
CA LYS A 128 8.53 2.80 -7.93
C LYS A 128 10.01 2.66 -7.58
N SER A 129 10.80 3.70 -7.82
CA SER A 129 12.22 3.73 -7.43
C SER A 129 12.38 3.56 -5.91
N TYR A 130 11.59 4.30 -5.12
CA TYR A 130 11.54 4.13 -3.67
C TYR A 130 11.16 2.70 -3.24
N GLU A 131 10.13 2.11 -3.85
CA GLU A 131 9.68 0.75 -3.52
C GLU A 131 10.79 -0.28 -3.75
N MET A 132 11.49 -0.20 -4.89
CA MET A 132 12.57 -1.11 -5.23
C MET A 132 13.76 -0.97 -4.26
N LEU A 133 14.19 0.26 -3.96
CA LEU A 133 15.27 0.52 -3.00
C LEU A 133 14.89 0.05 -1.59
N THR A 134 13.66 0.34 -1.14
CA THR A 134 13.16 -0.08 0.17
C THR A 134 13.10 -1.60 0.29
N ALA A 135 12.61 -2.30 -0.74
CA ALA A 135 12.55 -3.76 -0.75
C ALA A 135 13.96 -4.37 -0.67
N GLN A 136 14.92 -3.85 -1.43
CA GLN A 136 16.30 -4.32 -1.37
C GLN A 136 16.93 -4.05 0.00
N ALA A 137 16.75 -2.84 0.56
CA ALA A 137 17.22 -2.49 1.90
C ALA A 137 16.62 -3.43 2.96
N ALA A 138 15.30 -3.67 2.89
CA ALA A 138 14.60 -4.55 3.82
C ALA A 138 15.07 -6.00 3.75
N VAL A 139 15.38 -6.53 2.57
CA VAL A 139 15.88 -7.91 2.42
C VAL A 139 17.33 -8.04 2.87
N THR A 140 18.17 -7.06 2.54
CA THR A 140 19.62 -7.13 2.76
C THR A 140 20.10 -6.55 4.10
N GLY A 141 19.29 -5.72 4.76
CA GLY A 141 19.71 -4.93 5.92
C GLY A 141 20.65 -3.76 5.58
N ASN A 142 20.79 -3.41 4.30
CA ASN A 142 21.69 -2.36 3.85
C ASN A 142 21.13 -0.96 4.19
N ARG A 143 21.85 -0.23 5.06
CA ARG A 143 21.46 1.12 5.50
C ARG A 143 21.67 2.20 4.43
N ASP A 144 22.60 2.01 3.51
CA ASP A 144 22.83 2.95 2.40
C ASP A 144 21.65 2.88 1.42
N LEU A 145 21.16 1.67 1.09
CA LEU A 145 19.95 1.50 0.29
C LEU A 145 18.71 2.08 0.98
N LEU A 146 18.63 1.98 2.32
CA LEU A 146 17.54 2.61 3.07
C LEU A 146 17.62 4.14 3.02
N TYR A 147 18.83 4.71 3.11
CA TYR A 147 19.05 6.14 2.94
C TYR A 147 18.63 6.62 1.55
N GLU A 148 19.07 5.91 0.49
CA GLU A 148 18.68 6.18 -0.89
C GLU A 148 17.16 6.10 -1.09
N ALA A 149 16.51 5.09 -0.49
CA ALA A 149 15.06 4.96 -0.53
C ALA A 149 14.35 6.17 0.10
N MET A 150 14.77 6.59 1.30
CA MET A 150 14.20 7.77 1.96
C MET A 150 14.41 9.05 1.16
N LEU A 151 15.57 9.19 0.50
CA LEU A 151 15.87 10.32 -0.39
C LEU A 151 14.99 10.30 -1.66
N ALA A 152 14.75 9.12 -2.23
CA ALA A 152 13.98 8.96 -3.46
C ALA A 152 12.48 9.25 -3.27
N HIS A 153 11.92 8.90 -2.10
CA HIS A 153 10.49 9.03 -1.84
C HIS A 153 10.01 10.48 -1.98
N PRO A 154 8.94 10.77 -2.74
CA PRO A 154 8.43 12.14 -2.93
C PRO A 154 8.01 12.85 -1.65
N LEU A 155 7.62 12.09 -0.62
CA LEU A 155 7.26 12.58 0.71
C LEU A 155 8.31 12.21 1.76
N GLY A 156 9.54 11.92 1.32
CA GLY A 156 10.65 11.63 2.21
C GLY A 156 11.06 12.85 3.04
N PRO A 157 11.80 12.63 4.14
CA PRO A 157 12.34 13.73 4.92
C PRO A 157 13.34 14.56 4.10
N SER A 158 13.60 15.80 4.52
CA SER A 158 14.68 16.58 3.94
C SER A 158 16.03 15.89 4.17
N MET A 159 17.02 16.13 3.30
CA MET A 159 18.31 15.43 3.34
C MET A 159 18.96 15.41 4.73
N GLY A 160 18.92 16.55 5.45
CA GLY A 160 19.48 16.66 6.80
C GLY A 160 18.68 15.92 7.89
N GLN A 161 17.46 15.47 7.60
CA GLN A 161 16.59 14.73 8.51
C GLN A 161 16.51 13.23 8.18
N ILE A 162 17.07 12.77 7.06
CA ILE A 162 17.04 11.35 6.67
C ILE A 162 17.67 10.47 7.76
N LYS A 163 18.90 10.75 8.18
CA LYS A 163 19.59 9.92 9.17
C LYS A 163 18.87 9.86 10.53
N PRO A 164 18.44 10.99 11.13
CA PRO A 164 17.62 10.96 12.34
C PRO A 164 16.35 10.10 12.22
N VAL A 165 15.58 10.28 11.15
CA VAL A 165 14.35 9.51 10.90
C VAL A 165 14.65 8.03 10.69
N MET A 166 15.70 7.71 9.94
CA MET A 166 16.15 6.35 9.69
C MET A 166 16.57 5.63 10.98
N ASP A 167 17.38 6.28 11.82
CA ASP A 167 17.84 5.71 13.08
C ASP A 167 16.67 5.47 14.04
N ASP A 168 15.73 6.42 14.14
CA ASP A 168 14.52 6.29 14.95
C ASP A 168 13.59 5.15 14.47
N LEU A 169 13.36 5.06 13.15
CA LEU A 169 12.56 3.98 12.55
C LEU A 169 13.18 2.61 12.84
N LEU A 170 14.48 2.45 12.59
CA LEU A 170 15.17 1.16 12.78
C LEU A 170 15.20 0.76 14.25
N GLN A 171 15.39 1.71 15.17
CA GLN A 171 15.39 1.43 16.60
C GLN A 171 14.00 1.04 17.09
N THR A 172 12.96 1.79 16.69
CA THR A 172 11.55 1.52 17.04
C THR A 172 11.11 0.14 16.53
N HIS A 173 11.53 -0.24 15.33
CA HIS A 173 11.15 -1.51 14.69
C HIS A 173 12.21 -2.60 14.83
N LYS A 174 13.18 -2.47 15.74
CA LYS A 174 14.33 -3.38 15.86
C LYS A 174 13.94 -4.86 15.97
N ALA A 175 12.87 -5.16 16.70
CA ALA A 175 12.37 -6.53 16.86
C ALA A 175 11.85 -7.14 15.53
N TRP A 176 11.37 -6.30 14.63
CA TRP A 176 10.76 -6.69 13.35
C TRP A 176 11.72 -6.56 12.16
N LEU A 177 12.84 -5.84 12.33
CA LEU A 177 13.85 -5.59 11.31
C LEU A 177 15.25 -6.11 11.73
N PRO A 178 15.39 -7.39 12.17
CA PRO A 178 16.64 -7.90 12.72
C PRO A 178 17.83 -7.86 11.75
N GLN A 179 17.59 -7.90 10.44
CA GLN A 179 18.61 -7.86 9.39
C GLN A 179 19.47 -6.58 9.39
N PHE A 180 18.97 -5.46 9.92
CA PHE A 180 19.73 -4.20 10.04
C PHE A 180 20.66 -4.15 11.27
N TRP A 181 20.71 -5.24 12.03
CA TRP A 181 21.44 -5.40 13.28
C TRP A 181 22.31 -6.66 13.32
N LYS A 182 22.45 -7.32 12.16
CA LYS A 182 23.35 -8.47 11.98
C LYS A 182 24.77 -8.01 11.65
#